data_AF-A0AAW4CMD7-F1
#
_entry.id   AF-A0AAW4CMD7-F1
#
_cell.length_a   1.000
_cell.length_b   1.000
_cell.length_c   1.000
_cell.angle_alpha   90.00
_cell.angle_beta   90.00
_cell.angle_gamma   90.00
#
_symmetry.space_group_name_H-M   'P 1'
#
loop_
_entity.id
_entity.type
_entity.pdbx_description
1 polymer ?
#
loop_
_entity_poly.entity_id
_entity_poly.type
_entity_poly.pdbx_seq_one_letter_code
_entity_poly.pdbx_strand_id
1 'polypeptide(L)'
;LFYSVSAFSPKGKGDANERILKSVYRAAGWDLLDDRYLQIMGLLCAMPMTMANGLARDLDRMKRMRTMLSTTAANLAPIQGEYLGGQTPHLLLIGRRGQPFFWSPFENSAGNHNVAVFGKSGSGKSVALQELCASLCGAGSKVVVIDDGRSFEHSAKLQGGAFVEFTMSSGFCLNPFSMIDEAQAEADEDYLLDCM
;
A
#
# COMPACT_ATOMS: atom_id res chain seq x y z
N LEU A 1 -34.65 1.85 10.83
CA LEU A 1 -33.53 1.41 9.97
C LEU A 1 -33.02 0.14 10.62
N PHE A 2 -33.12 -0.99 9.93
CA PHE A 2 -32.64 -2.26 10.48
C PHE A 2 -31.20 -2.43 10.04
N TYR A 3 -30.26 -2.33 10.98
CA TYR A 3 -28.91 -2.81 10.76
C TYR A 3 -28.87 -4.28 11.14
N SER A 4 -28.52 -5.13 10.18
CA SER A 4 -28.33 -6.55 10.44
C SER A 4 -26.86 -6.81 10.68
N VAL A 5 -26.56 -7.50 11.80
CA VAL A 5 -25.23 -8.05 12.06
C VAL A 5 -25.31 -9.55 11.79
N SER A 6 -24.48 -10.06 10.89
CA SER A 6 -24.37 -11.50 10.62
C SER A 6 -23.05 -12.02 11.17
N ALA A 7 -23.11 -13.08 11.98
CA ALA A 7 -21.94 -13.70 12.58
C ALA A 7 -21.75 -15.13 12.05
N PHE A 8 -20.53 -15.45 11.64
CA PHE A 8 -20.13 -16.80 11.25
C PHE A 8 -19.49 -17.50 12.45
N SER A 9 -20.05 -18.63 12.86
CA SER A 9 -19.60 -19.38 14.03
C SER A 9 -19.23 -20.82 13.66
N PRO A 10 -18.20 -21.40 14.30
CA PRO A 10 -17.94 -22.83 14.19
C PRO A 10 -19.19 -23.65 14.53
N LYS A 11 -19.36 -24.80 13.84
CA LYS A 11 -20.49 -25.70 14.06
C LYS A 11 -20.62 -26.05 15.56
N GLY A 12 -21.81 -25.89 16.12
CA GLY A 12 -22.10 -26.15 17.53
C GLY A 12 -21.80 -24.99 18.49
N LYS A 13 -21.23 -23.86 18.03
CA LYS A 13 -20.94 -22.68 18.87
C LYS A 13 -21.84 -21.46 18.60
N GLY A 14 -22.85 -21.60 17.73
CA GLY A 14 -23.73 -20.50 17.30
C GLY A 14 -24.37 -19.74 18.47
N ASP A 15 -25.11 -20.44 19.33
CA ASP A 15 -25.85 -19.83 20.44
C ASP A 15 -24.94 -19.12 21.45
N ALA A 16 -23.77 -19.68 21.74
CA ALA A 16 -22.80 -19.09 22.65
C ALA A 16 -22.22 -17.78 22.06
N ASN A 17 -21.84 -17.81 20.79
CA ASN A 17 -21.31 -16.63 20.10
C ASN A 17 -22.37 -15.55 19.89
N GLU A 18 -23.62 -15.92 19.63
CA GLU A 18 -24.75 -14.99 19.52
C GLU A 18 -24.97 -14.23 20.84
N ARG A 19 -24.93 -14.92 21.98
CA ARG A 19 -25.04 -14.28 23.31
C ARG A 19 -23.89 -13.30 23.57
N ILE A 20 -22.66 -13.68 23.20
CA ILE A 20 -21.49 -12.81 23.33
C ILE A 20 -21.67 -11.56 22.44
N LEU A 21 -22.09 -11.74 21.20
CA LEU A 21 -22.31 -10.65 20.26
C LEU A 21 -23.38 -9.66 20.76
N LYS A 22 -24.52 -10.16 21.23
CA LYS A 22 -25.56 -9.34 21.87
C LYS A 22 -25.04 -8.57 23.06
N SER A 23 -24.21 -9.20 23.90
CA SER A 23 -23.58 -8.55 25.06
C SER A 23 -22.68 -7.38 24.65
N VAL A 24 -21.82 -7.58 23.63
CA VAL A 24 -20.91 -6.55 23.12
C VAL A 24 -21.66 -5.35 22.56
N TYR A 25 -22.69 -5.59 21.73
CA TYR A 25 -23.49 -4.49 21.17
C TYR A 25 -24.30 -3.76 22.23
N ARG A 26 -24.85 -4.50 23.20
CA ARG A 26 -25.57 -3.90 24.33
C ARG A 26 -24.68 -3.00 25.17
N ALA A 27 -23.43 -3.39 25.40
CA ALA A 27 -22.44 -2.55 26.07
C ALA A 27 -22.13 -1.25 25.29
N ALA A 28 -22.26 -1.27 23.97
CA ALA A 28 -22.13 -0.10 23.10
C ALA A 28 -23.45 0.71 22.97
N GLY A 29 -24.52 0.35 23.71
CA GLY A 29 -25.81 1.03 23.66
C GLY A 29 -26.75 0.56 22.55
N TRP A 30 -26.47 -0.58 21.91
CA TRP A 30 -27.27 -1.14 20.83
C TRP A 30 -27.97 -2.43 21.26
N ASP A 31 -29.29 -2.47 21.14
CA ASP A 31 -30.07 -3.70 21.34
C ASP A 31 -30.21 -4.48 20.03
N LEU A 32 -29.70 -5.71 20.02
CA LEU A 32 -29.82 -6.62 18.88
C LEU A 32 -31.02 -7.57 19.05
N LEU A 33 -31.80 -7.71 17.97
CA LEU A 33 -32.93 -8.63 17.86
C LEU A 33 -32.56 -9.82 16.98
N ASP A 34 -33.21 -10.96 17.23
CA ASP A 34 -32.98 -12.19 16.47
C ASP A 34 -33.66 -12.14 15.11
N ASP A 35 -32.86 -12.20 14.05
CA ASP A 35 -33.34 -12.23 12.67
C ASP A 35 -33.12 -13.64 12.08
N ARG A 36 -34.14 -14.49 12.21
CA ARG A 36 -34.07 -15.90 11.80
C ARG A 36 -34.48 -16.07 10.34
N TYR A 37 -33.89 -17.06 9.67
CA TYR A 37 -34.18 -17.49 8.28
C TYR A 37 -33.74 -16.52 7.18
N LEU A 38 -33.14 -15.39 7.52
CA LEU A 38 -32.67 -14.38 6.56
C LEU A 38 -31.14 -14.28 6.47
N GLN A 39 -30.41 -15.22 7.07
CA GLN A 39 -28.95 -15.16 7.14
C GLN A 39 -28.29 -15.23 5.77
N ILE A 40 -28.79 -16.10 4.88
CA ILE A 40 -28.28 -16.19 3.51
C ILE A 40 -28.57 -14.93 2.70
N MET A 41 -29.77 -14.35 2.89
CA MET A 41 -30.15 -13.10 2.24
C MET A 41 -29.26 -11.95 2.73
N GLY A 42 -29.04 -11.84 4.03
CA GLY A 42 -28.14 -10.85 4.64
C GLY A 42 -26.69 -11.00 4.16
N LEU A 43 -26.19 -12.22 4.03
CA LEU A 43 -24.87 -12.49 3.44
C LEU A 43 -24.80 -12.03 1.98
N LEU A 44 -25.79 -12.38 1.17
CA LEU A 44 -25.83 -11.94 -0.23
C LEU A 44 -25.86 -10.41 -0.31
N CYS A 45 -26.61 -9.71 0.55
CA CYS A 45 -26.63 -8.24 0.60
C CYS A 45 -25.25 -7.61 0.89
N ALA A 46 -24.37 -8.31 1.62
CA ALA A 46 -23.04 -7.82 1.95
C ALA A 46 -22.00 -8.05 0.83
N MET A 47 -22.33 -8.88 -0.17
CA MET A 47 -21.43 -9.19 -1.27
C MET A 47 -21.57 -8.17 -2.42
N PRO A 48 -20.49 -7.84 -3.12
CA PRO A 48 -20.56 -6.91 -4.25
C PRO A 48 -21.43 -7.48 -5.39
N MET A 49 -22.19 -6.59 -6.04
CA MET A 49 -22.98 -6.89 -7.26
C MET A 49 -24.10 -7.93 -7.11
N THR A 50 -24.54 -8.25 -5.89
CA THR A 50 -25.61 -9.26 -5.64
C THR A 50 -27.02 -8.70 -5.64
N MET A 51 -27.19 -7.39 -5.57
CA MET A 51 -28.51 -6.73 -5.51
C MET A 51 -29.29 -6.83 -6.85
N ALA A 52 -28.66 -7.33 -7.90
CA ALA A 52 -29.29 -7.62 -9.19
C ALA A 52 -30.24 -8.84 -9.11
N ASN A 53 -31.04 -9.06 -10.16
CA ASN A 53 -31.88 -10.27 -10.35
C ASN A 53 -33.02 -10.51 -9.34
N GLY A 54 -33.52 -9.48 -8.67
CA GLY A 54 -34.75 -9.55 -7.86
C GLY A 54 -34.55 -9.42 -6.35
N LEU A 55 -33.33 -9.65 -5.84
CA LEU A 55 -33.02 -9.50 -4.41
C LEU A 55 -33.38 -8.10 -3.89
N ALA A 56 -33.06 -7.04 -4.64
CA ALA A 56 -33.45 -5.68 -4.27
C ALA A 56 -34.98 -5.49 -4.19
N ARG A 57 -35.76 -6.13 -5.08
CA ARG A 57 -37.23 -6.06 -5.06
C ARG A 57 -37.81 -6.83 -3.86
N ASP A 58 -37.21 -7.95 -3.51
CA ASP A 58 -37.62 -8.74 -2.34
C ASP A 58 -37.34 -7.98 -1.04
N LEU A 59 -36.16 -7.34 -0.93
CA LEU A 59 -35.83 -6.48 0.21
C LEU A 59 -36.77 -5.28 0.34
N ASP A 60 -37.18 -4.68 -0.79
CA ASP A 60 -38.15 -3.59 -0.79
C ASP A 60 -39.53 -4.06 -0.32
N ARG A 61 -40.04 -5.21 -0.82
CA ARG A 61 -41.28 -5.84 -0.34
C ARG A 61 -41.25 -6.18 1.15
N MET A 62 -40.08 -6.59 1.66
CA MET A 62 -39.85 -6.87 3.07
C MET A 62 -39.66 -5.60 3.93
N LYS A 63 -39.72 -4.40 3.33
CA LYS A 63 -39.50 -3.11 4.00
C LYS A 63 -38.10 -2.98 4.63
N ARG A 64 -37.11 -3.61 3.99
CA ARG A 64 -35.68 -3.59 4.40
C ARG A 64 -34.85 -2.61 3.56
N MET A 65 -35.45 -1.97 2.57
CA MET A 65 -34.87 -0.83 1.86
C MET A 65 -35.44 0.48 2.41
N ARG A 66 -34.64 1.55 2.39
CA ARG A 66 -35.09 2.89 2.78
C ARG A 66 -34.37 3.93 1.94
N THR A 67 -35.14 4.88 1.40
CA THR A 67 -34.59 6.08 0.77
C THR A 67 -34.01 7.03 1.82
N MET A 68 -32.78 7.47 1.59
CA MET A 68 -32.08 8.43 2.44
C MET A 68 -31.22 9.36 1.58
N LEU A 69 -30.81 10.48 2.15
CA LEU A 69 -29.83 11.37 1.51
C LEU A 69 -28.50 10.61 1.35
N SER A 70 -27.79 10.87 0.25
CA SER A 70 -26.48 10.25 -0.04
C SER A 70 -25.47 10.48 1.09
N THR A 71 -25.51 11.65 1.73
CA THR A 71 -24.67 11.98 2.90
C THR A 71 -25.00 11.10 4.11
N THR A 72 -26.28 10.84 4.37
CA THR A 72 -26.71 9.91 5.43
C THR A 72 -26.27 8.50 5.12
N ALA A 73 -26.42 8.04 3.88
CA ALA A 73 -25.96 6.71 3.47
C ALA A 73 -24.43 6.55 3.65
N ALA A 74 -23.65 7.57 3.27
CA ALA A 74 -22.20 7.58 3.43
C ALA A 74 -21.78 7.50 4.92
N ASN A 75 -22.43 8.27 5.79
CA ASN A 75 -22.12 8.29 7.22
C ASN A 75 -22.51 6.99 7.96
N LEU A 76 -23.44 6.22 7.40
CA LEU A 76 -23.92 4.96 7.97
C LEU A 76 -23.26 3.73 7.34
N ALA A 77 -22.53 3.91 6.24
CA ALA A 77 -21.85 2.82 5.57
C ALA A 77 -20.82 2.21 6.53
N PRO A 78 -20.75 0.88 6.68
CA PRO A 78 -19.75 0.21 7.51
C PRO A 78 -18.38 0.19 6.83
N ILE A 79 -18.03 1.25 6.10
CA ILE A 79 -16.78 1.42 5.36
C ILE A 79 -15.94 2.36 6.19
N GLN A 80 -15.00 1.79 6.92
CA GLN A 80 -13.97 2.58 7.59
C GLN A 80 -12.70 2.43 6.77
N GLY A 81 -12.11 3.55 6.36
CA GLY A 81 -10.84 3.57 5.64
C GLY A 81 -9.61 3.67 6.56
N GLU A 82 -8.44 3.46 5.98
CA GLU A 82 -7.11 3.78 6.51
C GLU A 82 -6.54 5.00 5.77
N TYR A 83 -5.34 5.45 6.17
CA TYR A 83 -4.61 6.48 5.44
C TYR A 83 -4.27 5.98 4.02
N LEU A 84 -4.59 6.80 3.01
CA LEU A 84 -4.38 6.48 1.59
C LEU A 84 -2.96 6.72 1.10
N GLY A 85 -2.09 7.27 1.96
CA GLY A 85 -0.74 7.62 1.54
C GLY A 85 -0.73 8.89 0.70
N GLY A 86 0.28 8.98 -0.15
CA GLY A 86 0.45 10.05 -1.11
C GLY A 86 -0.33 9.85 -2.41
N GLN A 87 -0.27 10.86 -3.29
CA GLN A 87 -0.80 10.81 -4.66
C GLN A 87 0.22 10.26 -5.66
N THR A 88 1.51 10.22 -5.31
CA THR A 88 2.57 9.74 -6.20
C THR A 88 2.72 8.22 -6.07
N PRO A 89 2.37 7.43 -7.10
CA PRO A 89 2.27 5.99 -6.99
C PRO A 89 3.62 5.27 -7.18
N HIS A 90 4.70 5.75 -6.52
CA HIS A 90 6.01 5.10 -6.62
C HIS A 90 6.08 3.77 -5.89
N LEU A 91 5.41 3.61 -4.75
CA LEU A 91 5.35 2.32 -4.08
C LEU A 91 3.91 2.05 -3.66
N LEU A 92 3.32 0.98 -4.19
CA LEU A 92 2.01 0.49 -3.75
C LEU A 92 2.19 -0.41 -2.54
N LEU A 93 1.54 -0.05 -1.44
CA LEU A 93 1.51 -0.79 -0.19
C LEU A 93 0.07 -1.09 0.21
N ILE A 94 -0.11 -2.01 1.15
CA ILE A 94 -1.41 -2.41 1.66
C ILE A 94 -1.41 -2.22 3.18
N GLY A 95 -2.37 -1.45 3.67
CA GLY A 95 -2.61 -1.25 5.09
C GLY A 95 -3.14 -2.50 5.78
N ARG A 96 -3.17 -2.49 7.11
CA ARG A 96 -3.53 -3.68 7.91
C ARG A 96 -4.97 -4.12 7.70
N ARG A 97 -5.84 -3.24 7.18
CA ARG A 97 -7.25 -3.52 6.89
C ARG A 97 -7.48 -3.81 5.40
N GLY A 98 -6.40 -4.03 4.64
CA GLY A 98 -6.46 -4.34 3.22
C GLY A 98 -6.59 -3.12 2.31
N GLN A 99 -6.47 -1.91 2.85
CA GLN A 99 -6.59 -0.69 2.06
C GLN A 99 -5.29 -0.39 1.30
N PRO A 100 -5.33 -0.27 -0.04
CA PRO A 100 -4.19 0.20 -0.82
C PRO A 100 -3.78 1.61 -0.39
N PHE A 101 -2.48 1.85 -0.30
CA PHE A 101 -1.92 3.19 -0.11
C PHE A 101 -0.62 3.36 -0.89
N PHE A 102 -0.34 4.59 -1.32
CA PHE A 102 0.89 4.89 -2.04
C PHE A 102 1.92 5.58 -1.17
N TRP A 103 3.19 5.31 -1.42
CA TRP A 103 4.28 6.01 -0.77
C TRP A 103 5.35 6.40 -1.79
N SER A 104 5.89 7.61 -1.62
CA SER A 104 6.95 8.15 -2.45
C SER A 104 7.90 9.00 -1.61
N PRO A 105 9.23 8.82 -1.73
CA PRO A 105 10.18 9.70 -1.05
C PRO A 105 10.14 11.14 -1.57
N PHE A 106 9.69 11.32 -2.81
CA PHE A 106 9.64 12.61 -3.50
C PHE A 106 8.39 13.44 -3.17
N GLU A 107 7.48 12.90 -2.37
CA GLU A 107 6.25 13.62 -1.96
C GLU A 107 6.44 14.41 -0.65
N ASN A 108 7.64 14.43 -0.09
CA ASN A 108 7.94 15.22 1.09
C ASN A 108 8.04 16.72 0.78
N SER A 109 7.10 17.52 1.28
CA SER A 109 7.13 18.98 1.14
C SER A 109 8.13 19.70 2.06
N ALA A 110 8.75 18.99 3.01
CA ALA A 110 9.73 19.55 3.95
C ALA A 110 11.16 19.68 3.37
N GLY A 111 11.37 19.29 2.10
CA GLY A 111 12.59 19.59 1.34
C GLY A 111 13.68 18.50 1.30
N ASN A 112 13.55 17.41 2.07
CA ASN A 112 14.48 16.29 2.02
C ASN A 112 13.78 14.99 1.57
N HIS A 113 14.39 14.27 0.63
CA HIS A 113 13.85 13.02 0.07
C HIS A 113 14.67 11.78 0.47
N ASN A 114 15.63 11.92 1.39
CA ASN A 114 16.44 10.82 1.87
C ASN A 114 15.62 9.81 2.68
N VAL A 115 15.89 8.53 2.47
CA VAL A 115 15.21 7.41 3.13
C VAL A 115 16.23 6.47 3.73
N ALA A 116 16.02 6.08 4.98
CA ALA A 116 16.80 5.03 5.64
C ALA A 116 15.94 3.77 5.81
N VAL A 117 16.45 2.62 5.36
CA VAL A 117 15.75 1.32 5.45
C VAL A 117 16.51 0.39 6.39
N PHE A 118 15.83 -0.08 7.43
CA PHE A 118 16.40 -0.95 8.46
C PHE A 118 15.74 -2.33 8.45
N GLY A 119 16.51 -3.36 8.84
CA GLY A 119 16.02 -4.73 8.92
C GLY A 119 17.14 -5.75 8.99
N LYS A 120 16.87 -6.95 9.52
CA LYS A 120 17.86 -8.04 9.57
C LYS A 120 18.10 -8.67 8.19
N SER A 121 19.13 -9.50 8.06
CA SER A 121 19.30 -10.33 6.86
C SER A 121 18.06 -11.21 6.64
N GLY A 122 17.58 -11.28 5.40
CA GLY A 122 16.36 -12.02 5.04
C GLY A 122 15.03 -11.35 5.41
N SER A 123 15.01 -10.10 5.91
CA SER A 123 13.76 -9.40 6.26
C SER A 123 13.01 -8.78 5.07
N GLY A 124 13.49 -8.96 3.83
CA GLY A 124 12.88 -8.38 2.63
C GLY A 124 13.37 -6.97 2.26
N LYS A 125 14.44 -6.45 2.87
CA LYS A 125 14.99 -5.12 2.51
C LYS A 125 15.30 -4.98 1.02
N SER A 126 16.06 -5.92 0.46
CA SER A 126 16.46 -5.88 -0.95
C SER A 126 15.25 -5.98 -1.88
N VAL A 127 14.25 -6.79 -1.51
CA VAL A 127 13.00 -6.92 -2.29
C VAL A 127 12.25 -5.59 -2.32
N ALA A 128 12.07 -4.94 -1.16
CA ALA A 128 11.40 -3.65 -1.08
C ALA A 128 12.14 -2.54 -1.85
N LEU A 129 13.48 -2.50 -1.76
CA LEU A 129 14.29 -1.54 -2.51
C LEU A 129 14.27 -1.81 -4.01
N GLN A 130 14.27 -3.07 -4.45
CA GLN A 130 14.15 -3.43 -5.87
C GLN A 130 12.82 -2.99 -6.46
N GLU A 131 11.72 -3.18 -5.73
CA GLU A 131 10.39 -2.72 -6.14
C GLU A 131 10.38 -1.19 -6.29
N LEU A 132 10.93 -0.47 -5.31
CA LEU A 132 11.04 0.98 -5.38
C LEU A 132 11.89 1.42 -6.59
N CYS A 133 13.05 0.81 -6.81
CA CYS A 133 13.91 1.11 -7.95
C CYS A 133 13.19 0.84 -9.29
N ALA A 134 12.52 -0.30 -9.41
CA ALA A 134 11.78 -0.66 -10.62
C ALA A 134 10.65 0.33 -10.92
N SER A 135 9.91 0.73 -9.89
CA SER A 135 8.85 1.72 -10.03
C SER A 135 9.39 3.11 -10.41
N LEU A 136 10.51 3.54 -9.79
CA LEU A 136 11.17 4.80 -10.16
C LEU A 136 11.69 4.78 -11.60
N CYS A 137 12.31 3.68 -12.03
CA CYS A 137 12.69 3.49 -13.44
C CYS A 137 11.46 3.53 -14.36
N GLY A 138 10.36 2.88 -13.98
CA GLY A 138 9.08 2.92 -14.69
C GLY A 138 8.46 4.32 -14.79
N ALA A 139 8.70 5.16 -13.78
CA ALA A 139 8.35 6.58 -13.78
C ALA A 139 9.33 7.47 -14.58
N GLY A 140 10.34 6.88 -15.24
CA GLY A 140 11.34 7.60 -16.04
C GLY A 140 12.51 8.17 -15.24
N SER A 141 12.66 7.80 -13.96
CA SER A 141 13.78 8.25 -13.13
C SER A 141 15.06 7.46 -13.44
N LYS A 142 16.21 8.13 -13.31
CA LYS A 142 17.52 7.46 -13.34
C LYS A 142 17.85 6.92 -11.96
N VAL A 143 18.11 5.63 -11.85
CA VAL A 143 18.41 4.97 -10.58
C VAL A 143 19.82 4.39 -10.64
N VAL A 144 20.64 4.74 -9.64
CA VAL A 144 21.98 4.17 -9.44
C VAL A 144 21.96 3.41 -8.12
N VAL A 145 22.42 2.16 -8.14
CA VAL A 145 22.47 1.30 -6.96
C VAL A 145 23.91 0.87 -6.73
N ILE A 146 24.38 1.08 -5.50
CA ILE A 146 25.67 0.55 -5.02
C ILE A 146 25.34 -0.65 -4.14
N ASP A 147 25.79 -1.84 -4.55
CA ASP A 147 25.45 -3.10 -3.91
C ASP A 147 26.69 -3.99 -3.80
N ASP A 148 26.87 -4.60 -2.63
CA ASP A 148 27.95 -5.55 -2.33
C ASP A 148 27.48 -7.02 -2.49
N GLY A 149 26.17 -7.27 -2.54
CA GLY A 149 25.59 -8.62 -2.50
C GLY A 149 25.06 -9.17 -3.83
N ARG A 150 25.25 -8.45 -4.95
CA ARG A 150 24.67 -8.76 -6.27
C ARG A 150 23.14 -8.98 -6.24
N SER A 151 22.46 -8.44 -5.24
CA SER A 151 21.00 -8.53 -5.10
C SER A 151 20.29 -7.89 -6.29
N PHE A 152 20.85 -6.79 -6.82
CA PHE A 152 20.23 -6.01 -7.90
C PHE A 152 20.65 -6.44 -9.31
N GLU A 153 21.58 -7.38 -9.47
CA GLU A 153 22.15 -7.76 -10.78
C GLU A 153 21.07 -8.18 -11.78
N HIS A 154 20.19 -9.10 -11.37
CA HIS A 154 19.11 -9.59 -12.23
C HIS A 154 18.07 -8.51 -12.51
N SER A 155 17.75 -7.66 -11.53
CA SER A 155 16.77 -6.59 -11.69
C SER A 155 17.28 -5.52 -12.66
N ALA A 156 18.56 -5.13 -12.56
CA ALA A 156 19.19 -4.19 -13.48
C ALA A 156 19.16 -4.73 -14.93
N LYS A 157 19.54 -5.99 -15.14
CA LYS A 157 19.49 -6.64 -16.46
C LYS A 157 18.06 -6.71 -17.02
N LEU A 158 17.08 -7.06 -16.19
CA LEU A 158 15.68 -7.17 -16.59
C LEU A 158 15.11 -5.82 -17.05
N GLN A 159 15.53 -4.73 -16.42
CA GLN A 159 15.12 -3.36 -16.75
C GLN A 159 15.93 -2.74 -17.91
N GLY A 160 16.83 -3.51 -18.54
CA GLY A 160 17.70 -3.01 -19.62
C GLY A 160 18.82 -2.07 -19.14
N GLY A 161 19.11 -2.07 -17.83
CA GLY A 161 20.20 -1.30 -17.24
C GLY A 161 21.57 -1.97 -17.37
N ALA A 162 22.59 -1.25 -16.91
CA ALA A 162 23.96 -1.77 -16.85
C ALA A 162 24.26 -2.30 -15.44
N PHE A 163 24.87 -3.48 -15.37
CA PHE A 163 25.51 -3.98 -14.16
C PHE A 163 27.02 -3.86 -14.34
N VAL A 164 27.66 -3.04 -13.50
CA VAL A 164 29.10 -2.78 -13.55
C VAL A 164 29.71 -3.38 -12.29
N GLU A 165 30.64 -4.31 -12.49
CA GLU A 165 31.41 -4.93 -11.41
C GLU A 165 32.85 -4.48 -11.48
N PHE A 166 33.38 -3.93 -10.38
CA PHE A 166 34.77 -3.54 -10.27
C PHE A 166 35.62 -4.74 -9.84
N THR A 167 36.10 -5.51 -10.82
CA THR A 167 37.10 -6.55 -10.57
C THR A 167 38.41 -6.21 -11.28
N MET A 168 39.54 -6.71 -10.76
CA MET A 168 40.85 -6.53 -11.40
C MET A 168 40.90 -7.06 -12.84
N SER A 169 40.00 -7.99 -13.22
CA SER A 169 39.90 -8.56 -14.56
C SER A 169 38.80 -7.93 -15.44
N SER A 170 37.93 -7.10 -14.87
CA SER A 170 36.78 -6.50 -15.58
C SER A 170 37.18 -5.49 -16.67
N GLY A 171 38.41 -4.98 -16.62
CA GLY A 171 38.89 -3.92 -17.51
C GLY A 171 38.19 -2.56 -17.30
N PHE A 172 37.31 -2.44 -16.31
CA PHE A 172 36.60 -1.23 -15.99
C PHE A 172 37.35 -0.41 -14.94
N CYS A 173 37.82 0.78 -15.31
CA CYS A 173 38.49 1.72 -14.43
C CYS A 173 37.67 3.00 -14.32
N LEU A 174 37.37 3.42 -13.09
CA LEU A 174 36.78 4.72 -12.81
C LEU A 174 37.87 5.62 -12.23
N ASN A 175 38.25 6.67 -12.97
CA ASN A 175 39.10 7.72 -12.43
C ASN A 175 38.23 8.80 -11.77
N PRO A 176 38.25 8.95 -10.44
CA PRO A 176 37.46 9.98 -9.76
C PRO A 176 37.92 11.41 -10.11
N PHE A 177 39.13 11.57 -10.66
CA PHE A 177 39.69 12.87 -11.07
C PHE A 177 39.37 13.22 -12.52
N SER A 178 38.66 12.35 -13.26
CA SER A 178 38.33 12.62 -14.67
C SER A 178 37.34 13.79 -14.87
N MET A 179 36.71 14.25 -13.78
CA MET A 179 35.79 15.39 -13.75
C MET A 179 36.48 16.74 -13.53
N ILE A 180 37.79 16.77 -13.27
CA ILE A 180 38.56 18.00 -13.11
C ILE A 180 38.82 18.59 -14.49
N ASP A 181 38.42 19.86 -14.69
CA ASP A 181 38.70 20.61 -15.90
C ASP A 181 39.99 21.44 -15.71
N GLU A 182 41.05 21.06 -16.42
CA GLU A 182 42.36 21.72 -16.35
C GLU A 182 42.27 23.21 -16.75
N ALA A 183 41.47 23.55 -17.77
CA ALA A 183 41.35 24.92 -18.23
C ALA A 183 40.60 25.80 -17.21
N GLN A 184 39.62 25.21 -16.52
CA GLN A 184 38.91 25.90 -15.44
C GLN A 184 39.81 26.07 -14.20
N ALA A 185 40.61 25.05 -13.87
CA ALA A 185 41.57 25.09 -12.76
C ALA A 185 42.69 26.12 -12.98
N GLU A 186 43.12 26.37 -14.21
CA GLU A 186 44.08 27.45 -14.50
C GLU A 186 43.47 28.86 -14.41
N ALA A 187 42.17 29.00 -14.66
CA ALA A 187 41.50 30.30 -14.74
C ALA A 187 40.84 30.76 -13.42
N ASP A 188 40.54 29.84 -12.50
CA ASP A 188 39.80 30.07 -11.27
C ASP A 188 40.54 29.47 -10.06
N GLU A 189 41.10 30.35 -9.21
CA GLU A 189 41.84 29.96 -8.00
C GLU A 189 40.99 29.22 -6.98
N ASP A 190 39.69 29.52 -6.87
CA ASP A 190 38.80 28.86 -5.91
C ASP A 190 38.48 27.43 -6.39
N TYR A 191 38.22 27.26 -7.69
CA TYR A 191 38.04 25.93 -8.28
C TYR A 191 39.32 25.09 -8.21
N LEU A 192 40.50 25.69 -8.41
CA LEU A 192 41.79 25.02 -8.24
C LEU A 192 41.98 24.52 -6.80
N LEU A 193 41.56 25.31 -5.81
CA LEU A 193 41.60 24.95 -4.39
C LEU A 193 40.69 23.76 -4.08
N ASP A 194 39.50 23.69 -4.68
CA ASP A 194 38.57 22.56 -4.56
C ASP A 194 39.08 21.28 -5.27
N CYS A 195 40.03 21.40 -6.20
CA CYS A 195 40.61 20.27 -6.94
C CYS A 195 41.83 19.61 -6.26
N MET A 196 42.44 20.28 -5.26
CA MET A 196 43.63 19.80 -4.52
C MET A 196 43.27 18.90 -3.33
#